data_AF-Q9RWC8-F1
#
_entry.id   AF-Q9RWC8-F1
#
_cell.length_a   1.000
_cell.length_b   1.000
_cell.length_c   1.000
_cell.angle_alpha   90.00
_cell.angle_beta   90.00
_cell.angle_gamma   90.00
#
_symmetry.space_group_name_H-M   'P 1'
#
loop_
_entity.id
_entity.type
_entity.pdbx_description
1 polymer ?
#
loop_
_entity_poly.entity_id
_entity_poly.type
_entity_poly.pdbx_seq_one_letter_code
_entity_poly.pdbx_strand_id
1 'polypeptide(L)'
;MSSNEGAEGRTGRPPAHERRSLTPEVTFHAPPTLPPHSAAMNTLRPLLLAATLLTSTAGAGAIGTSHQPHDPAVRSLIHQAIAQEKVCQSAHSSKSTQSMCDKRDATLRRIRAKGWCWGSTNPNEANAGLYWLPCSRNKVH
;
A
#
# COMPACT_ATOMS: atom_id res chain seq x y z
N MET A 1 57.85 34.46 21.63
CA MET A 1 57.60 35.79 21.04
C MET A 1 57.70 35.64 19.54
N SER A 2 56.57 35.70 18.84
CA SER A 2 56.47 36.17 17.45
C SER A 2 54.98 36.25 17.14
N SER A 3 54.47 37.46 17.30
CA SER A 3 53.19 37.91 16.78
C SER A 3 53.22 37.83 15.26
N ASN A 4 52.11 37.44 14.64
CA ASN A 4 51.75 38.00 13.36
C ASN A 4 50.26 38.31 13.37
N GLU A 5 50.00 39.59 13.16
CA GLU A 5 48.72 40.25 13.11
C GLU A 5 48.07 40.07 11.73
N GLY A 6 46.75 40.27 11.69
CA GLY A 6 46.12 40.97 10.57
C GLY A 6 45.42 40.12 9.51
N ALA A 7 44.12 39.94 9.69
CA ALA A 7 43.14 40.23 8.64
C ALA A 7 41.71 40.24 9.23
N GLU A 8 41.28 41.42 9.65
CA GLU A 8 39.88 41.79 9.79
C GLU A 8 39.17 41.71 8.42
N GLY A 9 37.88 41.38 8.39
CA GLY A 9 37.02 41.87 7.32
C GLY A 9 35.84 41.00 6.87
N ARG A 10 34.65 41.42 7.33
CA ARG A 10 33.35 41.36 6.65
C ARG A 10 32.57 40.04 6.64
N THR A 11 31.68 39.99 7.62
CA THR A 11 30.24 39.74 7.47
C THR A 11 29.72 40.05 6.05
N GLY A 12 29.46 39.00 5.28
CA GLY A 12 28.77 39.06 3.98
C GLY A 12 27.54 38.15 4.00
N ARG A 13 26.41 38.68 4.46
CA ARG A 13 25.09 38.08 4.28
C ARG A 13 24.76 38.13 2.78
N PRO A 14 24.49 37.01 2.09
CA PRO A 14 24.07 37.07 0.70
C PRO A 14 22.63 37.63 0.59
N PRO A 15 22.33 38.38 -0.48
CA PRO A 15 21.08 39.12 -0.64
C PRO A 15 19.87 38.22 -0.90
N ALA A 16 18.73 38.72 -0.44
CA ALA A 16 17.40 38.21 -0.76
C ALA A 16 16.98 38.70 -2.15
N HIS A 17 17.11 37.84 -3.15
CA HIS A 17 16.49 37.89 -4.47
C HIS A 17 16.32 36.40 -4.85
N GLU A 18 15.24 35.88 -5.40
CA GLU A 18 14.08 36.46 -6.04
C GLU A 18 13.03 35.34 -6.07
N ARG A 19 11.76 35.70 -5.83
CA ARG A 19 10.64 34.79 -6.07
C ARG A 19 10.59 34.46 -7.56
N ARG A 20 10.87 33.21 -7.93
CA ARG A 20 10.29 32.62 -9.13
C ARG A 20 9.44 31.42 -8.73
N SER A 21 8.16 31.69 -8.67
CA SER A 21 7.09 30.71 -8.71
C SER A 21 7.29 29.79 -9.91
N LEU A 22 7.68 28.55 -9.66
CA LEU A 22 7.45 27.44 -10.56
C LEU A 22 6.54 26.49 -9.79
N THR A 23 5.26 26.84 -9.75
CA THR A 23 4.22 25.86 -9.49
C THR A 23 4.29 24.84 -10.63
N PRO A 24 4.59 23.56 -10.38
CA PRO A 24 4.22 22.55 -11.35
C PRO A 24 2.69 22.56 -11.42
N GLU A 25 2.17 22.99 -12.56
CA GLU A 25 0.76 22.81 -12.90
C GLU A 25 0.52 21.30 -12.96
N VAL A 26 0.07 20.74 -11.83
CA VAL A 26 -0.42 19.36 -11.79
C VAL A 26 -1.76 19.39 -12.50
N THR A 27 -1.73 19.16 -13.81
CA THR A 27 -2.93 18.86 -14.59
C THR A 27 -3.51 17.57 -14.02
N PHE A 28 -4.52 17.71 -13.16
CA PHE A 28 -5.37 16.62 -12.73
C PHE A 28 -6.17 16.16 -13.96
N HIS A 29 -5.70 15.12 -14.63
CA HIS A 29 -6.54 14.38 -15.56
C HIS A 29 -7.66 13.74 -14.74
N ALA A 30 -8.89 14.24 -14.94
CA ALA A 30 -10.09 13.62 -14.41
C ALA A 30 -10.13 12.13 -14.85
N PRO A 31 -10.56 11.21 -13.96
CA PRO A 31 -10.75 9.82 -14.33
C PRO A 31 -11.80 9.72 -15.44
N PRO A 32 -11.64 8.80 -16.42
CA PRO A 32 -12.67 8.60 -17.43
C PRO A 32 -13.97 8.17 -16.78
N THR A 33 -15.02 8.93 -17.03
CA THR A 33 -16.41 8.63 -16.66
C THR A 33 -16.81 7.32 -17.37
N LEU A 34 -17.02 6.27 -16.60
CA LEU A 34 -17.60 5.02 -17.12
C LEU A 34 -19.05 5.30 -17.58
N PRO A 35 -19.46 4.78 -18.74
CA PRO A 35 -20.85 4.90 -19.18
C PRO A 35 -21.77 4.10 -18.22
N PRO A 36 -23.00 4.57 -17.99
CA PRO A 36 -23.98 3.81 -17.24
C PRO A 36 -24.28 2.51 -17.99
N HIS A 37 -24.07 1.37 -17.35
CA HIS A 37 -24.59 0.10 -17.86
C HIS A 37 -26.11 0.20 -17.94
N SER A 38 -26.60 0.21 -19.18
CA SER A 38 -28.01 0.10 -19.51
C SER A 38 -28.61 -1.11 -18.81
N ALA A 39 -29.51 -0.84 -17.88
CA ALA A 39 -30.43 -1.82 -17.33
C ALA A 39 -31.39 -2.25 -18.44
N ALA A 40 -31.10 -3.38 -19.09
CA ALA A 40 -32.08 -4.06 -19.92
C ALA A 40 -33.00 -4.88 -18.99
N MET A 41 -34.12 -4.28 -18.63
CA MET A 41 -35.28 -4.98 -18.08
C MET A 41 -35.79 -5.94 -19.16
N ASN A 42 -35.63 -7.24 -18.94
CA ASN A 42 -36.38 -8.24 -19.69
C ASN A 42 -37.37 -8.92 -18.76
N THR A 43 -38.63 -8.73 -19.12
CA THR A 43 -39.82 -9.01 -18.33
C THR A 43 -40.42 -10.34 -18.76
N LEU A 44 -40.60 -11.24 -17.78
CA LEU A 44 -41.61 -12.31 -17.68
C LEU A 44 -41.64 -13.45 -18.72
N ARG A 45 -41.50 -14.69 -18.24
CA ARG A 45 -42.67 -15.56 -18.01
C ARG A 45 -42.36 -16.79 -17.11
N PRO A 46 -43.37 -17.35 -16.41
CA PRO A 46 -43.22 -18.26 -15.29
C PRO A 46 -43.50 -19.74 -15.64
N LEU A 47 -43.45 -20.57 -14.59
CA LEU A 47 -43.88 -21.97 -14.43
C LEU A 47 -42.75 -22.99 -14.52
N LEU A 48 -42.35 -23.52 -13.35
CA LEU A 48 -42.72 -24.89 -12.98
C LEU A 48 -42.39 -25.14 -11.50
N LEU A 49 -43.39 -25.61 -10.77
CA LEU A 49 -43.27 -26.14 -9.42
C LEU A 49 -42.31 -27.34 -9.43
N ALA A 50 -41.33 -27.34 -8.54
CA ALA A 50 -40.71 -28.56 -8.04
C ALA A 50 -40.45 -28.38 -6.54
N ALA A 51 -41.35 -28.93 -5.73
CA ALA A 51 -41.18 -29.09 -4.30
C ALA A 51 -39.98 -30.03 -4.06
N THR A 52 -38.86 -29.48 -3.62
CA THR A 52 -37.77 -30.26 -3.03
C THR A 52 -37.55 -29.73 -1.62
N LEU A 53 -38.16 -30.41 -0.66
CA LEU A 53 -37.80 -30.33 0.76
C LEU A 53 -36.41 -30.95 0.92
N LEU A 54 -35.38 -30.16 0.63
CA LEU A 54 -34.02 -30.43 1.07
C LEU A 54 -33.84 -29.69 2.39
N THR A 55 -33.89 -30.43 3.49
CA THR A 55 -33.36 -30.03 4.80
C THR A 55 -31.88 -29.72 4.63
N SER A 56 -31.62 -28.49 4.19
CA SER A 56 -30.29 -27.93 4.12
C SER A 56 -29.87 -27.70 5.56
N THR A 57 -29.08 -28.63 6.08
CA THR A 57 -28.24 -28.40 7.25
C THR A 57 -27.67 -27.01 7.12
N ALA A 58 -27.98 -26.15 8.10
CA ALA A 58 -27.27 -24.90 8.29
C ALA A 58 -25.81 -25.26 8.58
N GLY A 59 -25.04 -25.51 7.52
CA GLY A 59 -23.61 -25.42 7.57
C GLY A 59 -23.34 -24.00 8.02
N ALA A 60 -23.02 -23.85 9.31
CA ALA A 60 -22.36 -22.67 9.82
C ALA A 60 -21.09 -22.54 9.00
N GLY A 61 -21.19 -21.82 7.88
CA GLY A 61 -20.05 -21.39 7.11
C GLY A 61 -19.21 -20.61 8.10
N ALA A 62 -18.10 -21.23 8.52
CA ALA A 62 -17.04 -20.49 9.15
C ALA A 62 -16.70 -19.38 8.17
N ILE A 63 -17.20 -18.18 8.44
CA ILE A 63 -16.79 -16.96 7.75
C ILE A 63 -15.30 -16.92 8.06
N GLY A 64 -14.49 -17.39 7.12
CA GLY A 64 -13.05 -17.24 7.17
C GLY A 64 -12.83 -15.75 7.28
N THR A 65 -12.52 -15.29 8.50
CA THR A 65 -12.18 -13.90 8.72
C THR A 65 -10.94 -13.68 7.89
N SER A 66 -11.08 -13.05 6.71
CA SER A 66 -9.94 -12.51 5.99
C SER A 66 -9.14 -11.74 7.03
N HIS A 67 -7.91 -12.19 7.33
CA HIS A 67 -7.00 -11.56 8.31
C HIS A 67 -6.50 -10.21 7.80
N GLN A 68 -7.34 -9.43 7.13
CA GLN A 68 -7.01 -8.11 6.67
C GLN A 68 -7.19 -7.14 7.84
N PRO A 69 -6.22 -6.25 8.09
CA PRO A 69 -6.34 -5.29 9.17
C PRO A 69 -7.61 -4.47 9.05
N HIS A 70 -8.35 -4.29 10.15
CA HIS A 70 -9.50 -3.40 10.17
C HIS A 70 -9.08 -1.91 10.25
N ASP A 71 -7.89 -1.62 10.79
CA ASP A 71 -7.34 -0.26 10.85
C ASP A 71 -7.10 0.29 9.43
N PRO A 72 -7.82 1.36 9.01
CA PRO A 72 -7.67 1.94 7.69
C PRO A 72 -6.26 2.48 7.43
N ALA A 73 -5.53 2.94 8.47
CA ALA A 73 -4.16 3.40 8.33
C ALA A 73 -3.21 2.23 8.01
N VAL A 74 -3.40 1.06 8.63
CA VAL A 74 -2.61 -0.14 8.29
C VAL A 74 -2.92 -0.60 6.88
N ARG A 75 -4.21 -0.65 6.49
CA ARG A 75 -4.62 -1.05 5.13
C ARG A 75 -4.00 -0.15 4.06
N SER A 76 -3.98 1.17 4.30
CA SER A 76 -3.35 2.13 3.40
C SER A 76 -1.85 1.86 3.23
N LEU A 77 -1.13 1.61 4.34
CA LEU A 77 0.28 1.25 4.29
C LEU A 77 0.53 -0.06 3.54
N ILE A 78 -0.33 -1.07 3.72
CA ILE A 78 -0.23 -2.34 3.00
C ILE A 78 -0.40 -2.12 1.49
N HIS A 79 -1.41 -1.37 1.07
CA HIS A 79 -1.61 -1.05 -0.35
C HIS A 79 -0.40 -0.31 -0.93
N GLN A 80 0.19 0.62 -0.15
CA GLN A 80 1.40 1.32 -0.54
C GLN A 80 2.59 0.35 -0.71
N ALA A 81 2.79 -0.58 0.23
CA ALA A 81 3.86 -1.57 0.15
C ALA A 81 3.70 -2.49 -1.07
N ILE A 82 2.47 -2.94 -1.37
CA ILE A 82 2.18 -3.76 -2.57
C ILE A 82 2.48 -3.00 -3.86
N ALA A 83 2.14 -1.72 -3.94
CA ALA A 83 2.45 -0.89 -5.11
C ALA A 83 3.96 -0.70 -5.29
N GLN A 84 4.69 -0.52 -4.19
CA GLN A 84 6.15 -0.36 -4.20
C GLN A 84 6.88 -1.68 -4.56
N GLU A 85 6.37 -2.82 -4.11
CA GLU A 85 6.92 -4.16 -4.43
C GLU A 85 6.99 -4.40 -5.94
N LYS A 86 5.93 -4.02 -6.68
CA LYS A 86 5.88 -4.18 -8.14
C LYS A 86 7.06 -3.49 -8.85
N VAL A 87 7.51 -2.36 -8.31
CA VAL A 87 8.66 -1.62 -8.85
C VAL A 87 9.96 -2.32 -8.46
N CYS A 88 10.07 -2.81 -7.22
CA CYS A 88 11.25 -3.51 -6.73
C CYS A 88 11.57 -4.80 -7.46
N GLN A 89 10.54 -5.53 -7.87
CA GLN A 89 10.72 -6.78 -8.63
C GLN A 89 11.04 -6.55 -10.11
N SER A 90 11.02 -5.31 -10.59
CA SER A 90 11.34 -5.02 -11.99
C SER A 90 12.82 -5.30 -12.27
N ALA A 91 13.11 -5.95 -13.41
CA ALA A 91 14.46 -6.40 -13.79
C ALA A 91 15.48 -5.27 -14.06
N HIS A 92 15.09 -4.01 -13.89
CA HIS A 92 15.94 -2.85 -14.14
C HIS A 92 16.40 -2.25 -12.80
N SER A 93 17.62 -2.58 -12.37
CA SER A 93 18.26 -2.04 -11.17
C SER A 93 18.80 -0.63 -11.41
N SER A 94 17.89 0.34 -11.58
CA SER A 94 18.24 1.76 -11.61
C SER A 94 18.33 2.34 -10.18
N LYS A 95 19.02 3.48 -10.00
CA LYS A 95 18.98 4.24 -8.72
C LYS A 95 17.54 4.56 -8.28
N SER A 96 16.64 4.77 -9.24
CA SER A 96 15.21 5.00 -8.98
C SER A 96 14.53 3.75 -8.40
N THR A 97 14.85 2.58 -8.95
CA THR A 97 14.35 1.28 -8.48
C THR A 97 14.81 1.01 -7.05
N GLN A 98 16.09 1.23 -6.75
CA GLN A 98 16.63 1.08 -5.39
C GLN A 98 15.92 2.00 -4.40
N SER A 99 15.73 3.27 -4.74
CA SER A 99 15.00 4.22 -3.89
C SER A 99 13.56 3.77 -3.60
N MET A 100 12.90 3.10 -4.54
CA MET A 100 11.57 2.54 -4.30
C MET A 100 11.59 1.34 -3.35
N CYS A 101 12.65 0.55 -3.36
CA CYS A 101 12.82 -0.55 -2.40
C CYS A 101 13.13 -0.06 -1.00
N ASP A 102 13.95 0.97 -0.87
CA ASP A 102 14.19 1.60 0.42
C ASP A 102 12.88 2.18 1.00
N LYS A 103 12.04 2.77 0.14
CA LYS A 103 10.69 3.25 0.50
C LYS A 103 9.76 2.11 0.90
N ARG A 104 9.74 1.01 0.15
CA ARG A 104 9.00 -0.20 0.49
C ARG A 104 9.38 -0.68 1.88
N ASP A 105 10.68 -0.83 2.13
CA ASP A 105 11.19 -1.36 3.39
C ASP A 105 10.85 -0.43 4.56
N ALA A 106 10.87 0.89 4.34
CA ALA A 106 10.38 1.86 5.31
C ALA A 106 8.88 1.70 5.58
N THR A 107 8.06 1.48 4.54
CA THR A 107 6.61 1.19 4.69
C THR A 107 6.39 -0.10 5.48
N LEU A 108 7.12 -1.18 5.17
CA LEU A 108 7.04 -2.46 5.88
C LEU A 108 7.40 -2.31 7.37
N ARG A 109 8.44 -1.53 7.70
CA ARG A 109 8.77 -1.20 9.10
C ARG A 109 7.65 -0.47 9.83
N ARG A 110 6.95 0.45 9.16
CA ARG A 110 5.79 1.17 9.74
C ARG A 110 4.60 0.22 9.97
N ILE A 111 4.34 -0.69 9.05
CA ILE A 111 3.30 -1.72 9.21
C ILE A 111 3.63 -2.62 10.42
N ARG A 112 4.89 -3.05 10.54
CA ARG A 112 5.37 -3.85 11.67
C ARG A 112 5.28 -3.11 13.00
N ALA A 113 5.61 -1.83 13.04
CA ALA A 113 5.45 -1.00 14.24
C ALA A 113 3.98 -0.87 14.68
N LYS A 114 3.03 -1.03 13.75
CA LYS A 114 1.58 -1.11 14.04
C LYS A 114 1.12 -2.53 14.40
N GLY A 115 2.04 -3.49 14.56
CA GLY A 115 1.75 -4.86 15.00
C GLY A 115 1.36 -5.84 13.90
N TRP A 116 1.60 -5.49 12.62
CA TRP A 116 1.23 -6.34 11.48
C TRP A 116 2.46 -6.85 10.73
N CYS A 117 2.44 -8.13 10.39
CA CYS A 117 3.53 -8.84 9.73
C CYS A 117 3.03 -9.54 8.47
N TRP A 118 3.87 -9.64 7.45
CA TRP A 118 3.66 -10.52 6.30
C TRP A 118 4.28 -11.88 6.66
N GLY A 119 3.46 -12.92 6.75
CA GLY A 119 3.92 -14.20 7.28
C GLY A 119 2.85 -15.28 7.26
N SER A 120 3.05 -16.30 8.08
CA SER A 120 2.09 -17.39 8.27
C SER A 120 2.09 -17.87 9.71
N THR A 121 0.98 -18.48 10.13
CA THR A 121 0.89 -19.25 11.36
C THR A 121 1.59 -20.62 11.27
N ASN A 122 2.01 -21.02 10.07
CA ASN A 122 2.79 -22.22 9.79
C ASN A 122 4.26 -21.81 9.51
N PRO A 123 5.24 -22.27 10.31
CA PRO A 123 6.64 -21.91 10.13
C PRO A 123 7.24 -22.47 8.82
N ASN A 124 6.64 -23.50 8.23
CA ASN A 124 7.10 -24.15 7.00
C ASN A 124 6.35 -23.67 5.75
N GLU A 125 5.56 -22.59 5.86
CA GLU A 125 4.78 -22.08 4.74
C GLU A 125 5.69 -21.51 3.65
N ALA A 126 5.43 -21.86 2.39
CA ALA A 126 6.14 -21.25 1.28
C ALA A 126 5.76 -19.76 1.14
N ASN A 127 6.62 -18.96 0.51
CA ASN A 127 6.37 -17.53 0.31
C ASN A 127 5.01 -17.21 -0.36
N ALA A 128 4.51 -18.11 -1.21
CA ALA A 128 3.21 -17.97 -1.87
C ALA A 128 2.00 -18.11 -0.92
N GLY A 129 2.18 -18.74 0.24
CA GLY A 129 1.15 -18.94 1.26
C GLY A 129 1.18 -17.89 2.38
N LEU A 130 2.04 -16.87 2.27
CA LEU A 130 2.11 -15.79 3.26
C LEU A 130 0.95 -14.81 3.10
N TYR A 131 0.52 -14.24 4.21
CA TYR A 131 -0.56 -13.26 4.28
C TYR A 131 -0.26 -12.22 5.38
N TRP A 132 -1.05 -11.15 5.43
CA TRP A 132 -0.95 -10.18 6.51
C TRP A 132 -1.64 -10.71 7.76
N LEU A 133 -0.94 -10.73 8.89
CA LEU A 133 -1.48 -11.16 10.18
C LEU A 133 -0.86 -10.35 11.32
N PRO A 134 -1.48 -10.35 12.52
CA PRO A 134 -0.84 -9.80 13.71
C PRO A 134 0.53 -10.46 13.93
N CYS A 135 1.55 -9.68 14.23
CA CYS A 135 2.92 -10.19 14.40
C CYS A 135 3.03 -11.25 15.50
N SER A 136 2.16 -11.20 16.52
CA SER A 136 2.08 -12.22 17.58
C SER A 136 1.69 -13.61 17.07
N ARG A 137 1.11 -13.70 15.87
CA ARG A 137 0.70 -14.94 15.22
C ARG A 137 1.65 -15.39 14.12
N ASN A 138 2.65 -14.57 13.76
CA ASN A 138 3.63 -14.94 12.76
C ASN A 138 4.61 -15.97 13.34
N LYS A 139 4.72 -17.13 12.68
CA LYS A 139 5.65 -18.21 13.03
C LYS A 139 6.77 -18.38 12.02
N VAL A 140 6.76 -17.62 10.94
CA VAL A 140 7.87 -17.56 9.99
C VAL A 140 8.93 -16.64 10.59
N HIS A 141 10.08 -17.22 10.96
CA HIS A 141 11.21 -16.55 11.60
C HIS A 141 12.20 -16.00 10.58
#